data_AF-A0AAP2G5J2-F1
#
_entry.id   AF-A0AAP2G5J2-F1
#
_cell.length_a   1.000
_cell.length_b   1.000
_cell.length_c   1.000
_cell.angle_alpha   90.00
_cell.angle_beta   90.00
_cell.angle_gamma   90.00
#
_symmetry.space_group_name_H-M   'P 1'
#
loop_
_entity.id
_entity.type
_entity.pdbx_description
1 polymer ?
#
loop_
_entity_poly.entity_id
_entity_poly.type
_entity_poly.pdbx_seq_one_letter_code
_entity_poly.pdbx_strand_id
1 'polypeptide(L)' 'MGRSNNSFIKKLKADKKAKKRKEKLVTRLEKKEQPSSGKLEDMIAYVDEFGNISDTPPEPPVDEKDKKNKKKTEE' A
#
# COMPACT_ATOMS: atom_id res chain seq x y z
N MET A 1 17.05 -53.74 -1.04
CA MET A 1 16.12 -52.85 -1.77
C MET A 1 16.63 -51.41 -1.76
N GLY A 2 17.10 -50.89 -2.90
CA GLY A 2 17.47 -49.48 -3.03
C GLY A 2 16.22 -48.60 -3.01
N ARG A 3 16.14 -47.63 -2.10
CA ARG A 3 15.01 -46.68 -2.02
C ARG A 3 14.95 -45.87 -3.31
N SER A 4 13.78 -45.79 -3.94
CA SER A 4 13.64 -45.07 -5.21
C SER A 4 13.71 -43.55 -5.00
N ASN A 5 14.75 -42.92 -5.57
CA ASN A 5 14.99 -41.46 -5.53
C ASN A 5 13.78 -40.62 -6.02
N ASN A 6 12.87 -41.24 -6.77
CA ASN A 6 11.66 -40.61 -7.30
C ASN A 6 10.66 -40.19 -6.19
N SER A 7 10.52 -40.99 -5.13
CA SER A 7 9.61 -40.66 -4.02
C SER A 7 10.07 -39.40 -3.27
N PHE A 8 11.39 -39.29 -3.04
CA PHE A 8 11.99 -38.12 -2.39
C PHE A 8 11.78 -36.83 -3.20
N ILE A 9 12.02 -36.87 -4.51
CA ILE A 9 11.80 -35.72 -5.41
C ILE A 9 10.31 -35.30 -5.42
N LYS A 10 9.39 -36.27 -5.43
CA LYS A 10 7.95 -35.99 -5.37
C LYS A 10 7.57 -35.30 -4.06
N LYS A 11 8.10 -35.78 -2.92
CA LYS A 11 7.87 -35.18 -1.60
C LYS A 11 8.37 -33.73 -1.55
N LEU A 12 9.60 -33.47 -1.99
CA LEU A 12 10.16 -32.12 -2.03
C LEU A 12 9.33 -31.15 -2.90
N LYS A 13 8.83 -31.62 -4.05
CA LYS A 13 7.95 -30.82 -4.91
C LYS A 13 6.61 -30.54 -4.24
N ALA A 14 6.03 -31.52 -3.54
CA ALA A 14 4.80 -31.33 -2.78
C ALA A 14 4.98 -30.33 -1.64
N ASP A 15 6.06 -30.44 -0.88
CA ASP A 15 6.39 -29.53 0.22
C ASP A 15 6.58 -28.10 -0.27
N LYS A 16 7.29 -27.91 -1.40
CA LYS A 16 7.46 -26.59 -2.03
C LYS A 16 6.12 -25.98 -2.47
N LYS A 17 5.21 -26.79 -3.02
CA LYS A 17 3.86 -26.31 -3.38
C LYS A 17 3.03 -25.96 -2.15
N ALA A 18 3.13 -26.76 -1.08
CA ALA A 18 2.42 -26.51 0.17
C ALA A 18 2.90 -25.20 0.83
N LYS A 19 4.22 -24.96 0.90
CA LYS A 19 4.78 -23.70 1.42
C LYS A 19 4.28 -22.49 0.64
N LYS A 20 4.36 -22.51 -0.69
CA LYS A 20 3.84 -21.44 -1.55
C LYS A 20 2.34 -21.19 -1.36
N ARG A 21 1.53 -22.23 -1.11
CA ARG A 21 0.11 -22.06 -0.82
C ARG A 21 -0.11 -21.40 0.53
N LYS A 22 0.63 -21.80 1.57
CA LYS A 22 0.57 -21.19 2.90
C LYS A 22 0.97 -19.71 2.85
N GLU A 23 2.08 -19.38 2.21
CA GLU A 23 2.54 -17.99 2.03
C GLU A 23 1.48 -17.14 1.31
N LYS A 24 0.88 -17.66 0.23
CA LYS A 24 -0.20 -16.97 -0.48
C LYS A 24 -1.46 -16.79 0.37
N LEU A 25 -1.77 -17.71 1.28
CA LEU A 25 -2.91 -17.58 2.18
C LEU A 25 -2.63 -16.56 3.28
N VAL A 26 -1.45 -16.59 3.88
CA VAL A 26 -1.01 -15.62 4.89
C VAL A 26 -1.04 -14.21 4.32
N THR A 27 -0.36 -13.97 3.19
CA THR A 27 -0.39 -12.65 2.52
C THR A 27 -1.79 -12.19 2.12
N ARG A 28 -2.72 -13.11 1.84
CA ARG A 28 -4.13 -12.77 1.58
C ARG A 28 -4.89 -12.41 2.85
N LEU A 29 -4.60 -13.08 3.96
CA LEU A 29 -5.21 -12.78 5.26
C LEU A 29 -4.68 -11.46 5.80
N GLU A 30 -3.36 -11.24 5.73
CA GLU A 30 -2.73 -9.96 6.07
C GLU A 30 -3.39 -8.81 5.30
N LYS A 31 -3.53 -8.92 3.97
CA LYS A 31 -4.23 -7.91 3.16
C LYS A 31 -5.71 -7.70 3.52
N LYS A 32 -6.37 -8.70 4.09
CA LYS A 32 -7.77 -8.60 4.53
C LYS A 32 -7.90 -8.02 5.94
N GLU A 33 -6.94 -8.30 6.81
CA GLU A 33 -6.89 -7.81 8.19
C GLU A 33 -6.37 -6.38 8.27
N GLN A 34 -5.56 -5.95 7.28
CA GLN A 34 -5.22 -4.55 7.12
C GLN A 34 -6.51 -3.73 6.98
N PRO A 35 -6.76 -2.76 7.87
CA PRO A 35 -7.97 -1.96 7.81
C PRO A 35 -7.91 -1.09 6.56
N SER A 36 -8.60 -1.49 5.49
CA SER A 36 -8.94 -0.57 4.41
C SER A 36 -10.13 0.25 4.91
N SER A 37 -9.87 1.43 5.45
CA SER A 37 -10.91 2.41 5.63
C SER A 37 -11.45 2.74 4.24
N GLY A 38 -12.62 2.20 3.89
CA GLY A 38 -13.26 2.40 2.59
C GLY A 38 -13.71 3.84 2.33
N LYS A 39 -13.08 4.82 3.00
CA LYS A 39 -13.29 6.24 2.81
C LYS A 39 -12.54 6.66 1.56
N LEU A 40 -13.16 7.58 0.82
CA LEU A 40 -12.61 8.10 -0.43
C LEU A 40 -11.27 8.84 -0.18
N GLU A 41 -11.15 9.53 0.95
CA GLU A 41 -9.94 10.24 1.38
C GLU A 41 -8.71 9.33 1.44
N ASP A 42 -8.85 8.11 1.98
CA ASP A 42 -7.74 7.15 2.12
C ASP A 42 -7.34 6.49 0.78
N MET A 43 -8.12 6.71 -0.27
CA MET A 43 -7.81 6.27 -1.64
C MET A 43 -7.17 7.37 -2.49
N ILE A 44 -7.17 8.62 -2.02
CA ILE A 44 -6.55 9.74 -2.73
C ILE A 44 -5.08 9.82 -2.33
N ALA A 45 -4.19 9.64 -3.29
CA ALA A 45 -2.77 9.88 -3.14
C ALA A 45 -2.43 11.27 -3.70
N TYR A 46 -1.81 12.13 -2.90
CA TYR A 46 -1.31 13.42 -3.37
C TYR A 46 0.09 13.26 -3.95
N VAL A 47 0.41 14.02 -5.00
CA VAL A 47 1.71 13.97 -5.69
C VAL A 47 2.39 15.32 -5.53
N ASP A 48 3.65 15.30 -5.09
CA ASP A 48 4.48 16.50 -4.95
C ASP A 48 5.06 16.97 -6.30
N GLU A 49 5.73 18.13 -6.30
CA GLU A 49 6.36 18.74 -7.49
C GLU A 49 7.45 17.86 -8.13
N PHE A 50 7.94 16.85 -7.39
CA PHE A 50 8.97 15.91 -7.83
C PHE A 50 8.37 14.55 -8.24
N GLY A 51 7.04 14.39 -8.19
CA GLY A 51 6.35 13.17 -8.60
C GLY A 51 6.27 12.09 -7.52
N ASN A 52 6.64 12.40 -6.26
CA ASN A 52 6.53 11.46 -5.15
C ASN A 52 5.14 11.53 -4.51
N ILE A 53 4.66 10.37 -4.04
CA ILE A 53 3.38 10.28 -3.33
C ILE A 53 3.56 10.76 -1.89
N SER A 54 2.75 11.72 -1.46
CA SER A 54 2.69 12.22 -0.08
C SER A 54 1.30 12.01 0.51
N ASP A 55 1.24 11.71 1.81
CA ASP A 55 0.01 11.59 2.60
C ASP A 55 -0.56 12.97 2.99
N THR A 56 0.20 14.05 2.75
CA THR A 56 -0.24 15.42 3.07
C THR A 56 -1.01 16.03 1.90
N PRO A 57 -2.24 16.53 2.11
CA PRO A 57 -2.94 17.28 1.08
C PRO A 57 -2.14 18.52 0.68
N PRO A 58 -2.11 18.89 -0.62
CA PRO A 58 -1.46 20.11 -1.07
C PRO A 58 -2.13 21.32 -0.40
N GLU A 59 -1.32 22.33 -0.07
CA GLU A 59 -1.85 23.55 0.54
C GLU A 59 -2.94 24.16 -0.35
N PRO A 60 -4.08 24.57 0.23
CA PRO A 60 -5.15 25.20 -0.54
C PRO A 60 -4.59 26.45 -1.23
N PRO A 61 -4.93 26.71 -2.51
CA PRO A 61 -4.53 27.93 -3.16
C PRO A 61 -5.08 29.11 -2.36
N VAL A 62 -4.19 29.94 -1.84
CA VAL A 62 -4.57 31.16 -1.14
C VAL A 62 -5.25 32.06 -2.15
N ASP A 63 -6.58 32.12 -2.12
CA ASP A 63 -7.36 33.05 -2.92
C ASP A 63 -6.81 34.46 -2.70
N GLU A 64 -6.45 35.15 -3.80
CA GLU A 64 -5.79 36.46 -3.75
C GLU A 64 -6.57 37.53 -2.95
N LYS A 65 -7.85 37.27 -2.68
CA LYS A 65 -8.74 38.10 -1.86
C LYS A 65 -8.30 38.16 -0.39
N ASP A 66 -7.76 37.07 0.16
CA ASP A 66 -7.35 37.02 1.56
C ASP A 66 -6.02 37.75 1.81
N LYS A 67 -5.13 37.78 0.81
CA LYS A 67 -3.89 38.57 0.86
C LYS A 67 -4.17 40.09 0.86
N LYS A 68 -5.23 40.53 0.17
CA LYS A 68 -5.64 41.94 0.13
C LYS A 68 -6.29 42.40 1.44
N ASN A 69 -7.07 41.54 2.10
CA ASN A 69 -7.68 41.89 3.39
C ASN A 69 -6.65 41.97 4.52
N LYS A 70 -5.66 41.06 4.58
CA LYS A 70 -4.55 41.15 5.55
C LYS A 70 -3.72 42.42 5.39
N LYS A 71 -3.41 42.83 4.15
CA LYS A 71 -2.66 44.07 3.88
C LYS A 71 -3.42 45.35 4.28
N LYS A 72 -4.76 45.35 4.21
CA LYS A 72 -5.59 46.51 4.60
C LYS A 72 -5.78 46.65 6.10
N THR A 73 -5.58 45.58 6.87
CA THR A 73 -5.64 45.61 8.34
C THR A 73 -4.30 45.96 8.99
N GLU A 74 -3.22 46.06 8.19
CA GLU A 74 -1.87 46.38 8.64
C GLU A 74 -1.41 47.81 8.22
N GLU A 75 -2.25 48.58 7.52
CA GLU A 75 -2.14 50.04 7.30
C GLU A 75 -3.09 50.81 8.22
#